data_AF-A0A672F5T0-F1
#
_entry.id   AF-A0A672F5T0-F1
#
_cell.length_a   1.000
_cell.length_b   1.000
_cell.length_c   1.000
_cell.angle_alpha   90.00
_cell.angle_beta   90.00
_cell.angle_gamma   90.00
#
_symmetry.space_group_name_H-M   'P 1'
#
loop_
_entity.id
_entity.type
_entity.pdbx_description
1 polymer ?
#
loop_
_entity_poly.entity_id
_entity_poly.type
_entity_poly.pdbx_seq_one_letter_code
_entity_poly.pdbx_strand_id
1 'polypeptide(L)'
;MRAPKKAKKRAEGASSNVFSMFEQAQIQEFKEAFTIMDQNRDGYIDNNDLRDTFTALGRINVKQEEIDEMLKEAPGPINFTVFLTMFGEKLKGADPEDTILNAFKVFDPEGKGTLKKDLLILTGRPRYFPPLILQQMFAAFPPDVAGNLDYKNLVYVITHGEEKD
;
A
#
# COMPACT_ATOMS: atom_id res chain seq x y z
N MET A 1 44.75 -2.68 -41.37
CA MET A 1 43.28 -2.85 -41.27
C MET A 1 42.92 -3.02 -39.80
N ARG A 2 42.15 -2.11 -39.21
CA ARG A 2 41.65 -2.21 -37.82
C ARG A 2 40.13 -2.16 -37.86
N ALA A 3 39.47 -3.22 -37.41
CA ALA A 3 38.01 -3.30 -37.31
C ALA A 3 37.49 -2.47 -36.11
N PRO A 4 36.34 -1.79 -36.20
CA PRO A 4 35.74 -1.11 -35.07
C PRO A 4 34.94 -2.11 -34.22
N LYS A 5 35.16 -2.10 -32.91
CA LYS A 5 34.34 -2.87 -31.94
C LYS A 5 33.00 -2.16 -31.75
N LYS A 6 31.89 -2.84 -32.03
CA LYS A 6 30.52 -2.39 -31.69
C LYS A 6 30.39 -2.23 -30.16
N ALA A 7 30.12 -1.02 -29.70
CA ALA A 7 29.68 -0.76 -28.33
C ALA A 7 28.25 -1.29 -28.17
N LYS A 8 28.07 -2.29 -27.30
CA LYS A 8 26.76 -2.78 -26.86
C LYS A 8 26.15 -1.69 -25.97
N LYS A 9 25.12 -0.98 -26.47
CA LYS A 9 24.30 -0.07 -25.64
C LYS A 9 23.80 -0.85 -24.43
N ARG A 10 24.22 -0.44 -23.24
CA ARG A 10 23.57 -0.85 -21.98
C ARG A 10 22.15 -0.28 -22.02
N ALA A 11 21.16 -1.15 -21.83
CA ALA A 11 19.81 -0.72 -21.55
C ALA A 11 19.83 -0.07 -20.15
N GLU A 12 19.82 1.25 -20.13
CA GLU A 12 19.59 2.03 -18.91
C GLU A 12 18.09 2.03 -18.60
N GLY A 13 17.76 1.66 -17.36
CA GLY A 13 16.61 2.19 -16.64
C GLY A 13 15.28 1.44 -16.76
N ALA A 14 15.12 0.31 -16.06
CA ALA A 14 13.81 -0.13 -15.52
C ALA A 14 13.89 -1.24 -14.45
N SER A 15 14.99 -1.37 -13.71
CA SER A 15 14.98 -2.17 -12.48
C SER A 15 15.06 -1.20 -11.30
N SER A 16 13.99 -0.45 -11.05
CA SER A 16 13.78 0.10 -9.72
C SER A 16 13.76 -1.11 -8.79
N ASN A 17 14.82 -1.29 -8.02
CA ASN A 17 14.97 -2.43 -7.14
C ASN A 17 13.75 -2.43 -6.21
N VAL A 18 12.78 -3.32 -6.41
CA VAL A 18 11.52 -3.27 -5.66
C VAL A 18 11.78 -3.36 -4.15
N PHE A 19 12.87 -4.04 -3.79
CA PHE A 19 13.42 -4.10 -2.43
C PHE A 19 13.86 -2.76 -1.84
N SER A 20 14.12 -1.73 -2.64
CA SER A 20 14.43 -0.39 -2.12
C SER A 20 13.19 0.45 -1.84
N MET A 21 11.99 -0.06 -2.15
CA MET A 21 10.72 0.62 -1.84
C MET A 21 10.22 0.31 -0.42
N PHE A 22 10.85 -0.65 0.25
CA PHE A 22 10.43 -1.17 1.53
C PHE A 22 11.57 -1.14 2.53
N GLU A 23 11.24 -0.96 3.81
CA GLU A 23 12.19 -1.13 4.90
C GLU A 23 12.54 -2.61 5.09
N GLN A 24 13.70 -2.88 5.70
CA GLN A 24 14.14 -4.27 5.95
C GLN A 24 13.15 -5.03 6.84
N ALA A 25 12.52 -4.36 7.81
CA ALA A 25 11.49 -4.96 8.66
C ALA A 25 10.26 -5.39 7.84
N GLN A 26 9.76 -4.50 6.98
CA GLN A 26 8.63 -4.80 6.09
C GLN A 26 8.96 -5.96 5.12
N ILE A 27 10.17 -5.98 4.54
CA ILE A 27 10.61 -7.08 3.67
C ILE A 27 10.59 -8.41 4.42
N GLN A 28 10.97 -8.41 5.70
CA GLN A 28 10.96 -9.60 6.53
C GLN A 28 9.53 -10.07 6.81
N GLU A 29 8.62 -9.16 7.14
CA GLU A 29 7.18 -9.47 7.31
C GLU A 29 6.56 -10.03 6.03
N PHE A 30 6.84 -9.40 4.87
CA PHE A 30 6.37 -9.92 3.58
C PHE A 30 6.92 -11.32 3.30
N LYS A 31 8.16 -11.61 3.71
CA LYS A 31 8.77 -12.93 3.53
C LYS A 31 8.10 -13.99 4.40
N GLU A 32 7.74 -13.63 5.63
CA GLU A 32 6.99 -14.51 6.54
C GLU A 32 5.59 -14.76 6.00
N ALA A 33 4.88 -13.71 5.57
CA ALA A 33 3.58 -13.85 4.91
C ALA A 33 3.66 -14.73 3.67
N PHE A 34 4.66 -14.52 2.80
CA PHE A 34 4.87 -15.35 1.62
C PHE A 34 5.11 -16.82 1.99
N THR A 35 5.88 -17.09 3.04
CA THR A 35 6.15 -18.45 3.52
C THR A 35 4.90 -19.14 4.08
N ILE A 36 3.97 -18.37 4.66
CA ILE A 36 2.67 -18.88 5.12
C ILE A 36 1.76 -19.16 3.92
N MET A 37 1.86 -18.40 2.84
CA MET A 37 1.05 -18.60 1.64
C MET A 37 1.55 -19.75 0.78
N ASP A 38 2.86 -19.84 0.53
CA ASP A 38 3.53 -20.90 -0.25
C ASP A 38 3.58 -22.21 0.55
N GLN A 39 2.45 -22.91 0.60
CA GLN A 39 2.26 -24.13 1.40
C GLN A 39 3.11 -25.27 0.87
N ASN A 40 3.23 -25.37 -0.45
CA ASN A 40 4.01 -26.42 -1.10
C ASN A 40 5.53 -26.13 -1.10
N ARG A 41 5.94 -24.90 -0.78
CA ARG A 41 7.32 -24.41 -0.69
C ARG A 41 8.11 -24.49 -1.99
N ASP A 42 7.44 -24.31 -3.12
CA ASP A 42 8.08 -24.31 -4.43
C ASP A 42 8.63 -22.92 -4.83
N GLY A 43 8.37 -21.90 -4.01
CA GLY A 43 8.79 -20.52 -4.21
C GLY A 43 7.84 -19.68 -5.06
N TYR A 44 6.66 -20.21 -5.40
CA TYR A 44 5.60 -19.56 -6.15
C TYR A 44 4.27 -19.72 -5.42
N ILE A 45 3.41 -18.70 -5.50
CA ILE A 45 2.04 -18.80 -5.02
C ILE A 45 1.16 -19.22 -6.20
N ASP A 46 0.55 -20.39 -6.08
CA ASP A 46 -0.39 -20.93 -7.06
C ASP A 46 -1.85 -20.94 -6.58
N ASN A 47 -2.73 -21.55 -7.36
CA ASN A 47 -4.15 -21.63 -7.07
C ASN A 47 -4.46 -22.41 -5.79
N ASN A 48 -3.72 -23.50 -5.54
CA ASN A 48 -3.90 -24.34 -4.37
C ASN A 48 -3.39 -23.62 -3.13
N ASP A 49 -2.24 -22.96 -3.22
CA ASP A 49 -1.67 -22.16 -2.13
C ASP A 49 -2.65 -21.08 -1.65
N LEU A 50 -3.28 -20.34 -2.57
CA LEU A 50 -4.30 -19.35 -2.22
C LEU A 50 -5.52 -19.98 -1.56
N ARG A 51 -5.97 -21.13 -2.06
CA ARG A 51 -7.13 -21.84 -1.51
C ARG A 51 -6.88 -22.33 -0.09
N ASP A 52 -5.69 -22.87 0.15
CA ASP A 52 -5.25 -23.35 1.45
C ASP A 52 -5.06 -22.18 2.42
N THR A 53 -4.49 -21.06 1.93
CA THR A 53 -4.38 -19.81 2.68
C THR A 53 -5.76 -19.30 3.13
N PHE A 54 -6.74 -19.21 2.23
CA PHE A 54 -8.09 -18.77 2.59
C PHE A 54 -8.78 -19.73 3.56
N THR A 55 -8.55 -21.03 3.40
CA THR A 55 -9.05 -22.05 4.32
C THR A 55 -8.45 -21.85 5.72
N ALA A 56 -7.15 -21.59 5.83
CA ALA A 56 -6.47 -21.28 7.10
C ALA A 56 -7.00 -20.01 7.77
N LEU A 57 -7.44 -19.03 6.98
CA LEU A 57 -8.09 -17.80 7.44
C LEU A 57 -9.61 -17.96 7.75
N GLY A 58 -10.15 -19.18 7.66
CA GLY A 58 -11.56 -19.49 7.95
C GLY A 58 -12.54 -19.19 6.81
N ARG A 59 -12.05 -18.81 5.62
CA ARG A 59 -12.86 -18.65 4.40
C ARG A 59 -12.82 -19.91 3.55
N ILE A 60 -13.67 -20.88 3.90
CA ILE A 60 -13.72 -22.21 3.27
C ILE A 60 -14.42 -22.25 1.89
N ASN A 61 -15.18 -21.20 1.53
CA ASN A 61 -16.04 -21.18 0.35
C ASN A 61 -15.61 -20.13 -0.69
N VAL A 62 -14.31 -19.91 -0.86
CA VAL A 62 -13.80 -19.03 -1.93
C VAL A 62 -14.07 -19.68 -3.28
N LYS A 63 -14.68 -18.93 -4.19
CA LYS A 63 -14.99 -19.41 -5.55
C LYS A 63 -13.72 -19.48 -6.38
N GLN A 64 -13.66 -20.44 -7.29
CA GLN A 64 -12.54 -20.56 -8.24
C GLN A 64 -12.32 -19.26 -9.02
N GLU A 65 -13.41 -18.62 -9.43
CA GLU A 65 -13.39 -17.34 -10.17
C GLU A 65 -12.66 -16.24 -9.40
N GLU A 66 -12.86 -16.14 -8.08
CA GLU A 66 -12.22 -15.13 -7.22
C GLU A 66 -10.71 -15.39 -7.12
N ILE A 67 -10.29 -16.65 -6.98
CA ILE A 67 -8.86 -17.03 -6.96
C ILE A 67 -8.21 -16.76 -8.33
N ASP A 68 -8.89 -17.11 -9.41
CA ASP A 68 -8.39 -16.88 -10.77
C ASP A 68 -8.27 -15.38 -11.09
N GLU A 69 -9.19 -14.55 -10.58
CA GLU A 69 -9.10 -13.09 -10.66
C GLU A 69 -7.89 -12.55 -9.91
N MET A 70 -7.64 -13.02 -8.68
CA MET A 70 -6.46 -12.63 -7.92
C MET A 70 -5.15 -12.99 -8.62
N LEU A 71 -5.05 -14.21 -9.18
CA LEU A 71 -3.87 -14.64 -9.91
C LEU A 71 -3.65 -13.84 -11.20
N LYS A 72 -4.73 -13.36 -11.84
CA LYS A 72 -4.65 -12.50 -13.04
C LYS A 72 -4.18 -11.08 -12.75
N GLU A 73 -4.26 -10.60 -11.50
CA GLU A 73 -3.67 -9.31 -11.14
C GLU A 73 -2.14 -9.32 -11.27
N ALA A 74 -1.52 -10.50 -11.16
CA ALA A 74 -0.08 -10.64 -11.29
C ALA A 74 0.38 -10.57 -12.77
N PRO A 75 1.48 -9.86 -13.07
CA PRO A 75 2.03 -9.80 -14.43
C PRO A 75 2.67 -11.12 -14.90
N GLY A 76 2.70 -12.15 -14.06
CA GLY A 76 3.29 -13.46 -14.31
C GLY A 76 3.25 -14.35 -13.08
N PRO A 77 3.98 -15.48 -13.06
CA PRO A 77 4.06 -16.38 -11.91
C PRO A 77 4.48 -15.64 -10.65
N ILE A 78 3.73 -15.83 -9.56
CA ILE A 78 3.88 -15.06 -8.32
C ILE A 78 5.01 -15.66 -7.48
N ASN A 79 6.25 -15.34 -7.80
CA ASN A 79 7.37 -15.53 -6.88
C ASN A 79 7.47 -14.36 -5.90
N PHE A 80 8.36 -14.47 -4.90
CA PHE A 80 8.52 -13.43 -3.88
C PHE A 80 8.82 -12.02 -4.44
N THR A 81 9.55 -11.92 -5.56
CA THR A 81 9.85 -10.61 -6.16
C THR A 81 8.61 -9.99 -6.82
N VAL A 82 7.80 -10.81 -7.50
CA VAL A 82 6.53 -10.38 -8.10
C VAL A 82 5.53 -10.02 -6.99
N PHE A 83 5.48 -10.80 -5.91
CA PHE A 83 4.69 -10.51 -4.72
C PHE A 83 5.02 -9.11 -4.16
N LEU A 84 6.29 -8.82 -3.87
CA LEU A 84 6.71 -7.48 -3.43
C LEU A 84 6.39 -6.38 -4.44
N THR A 85 6.45 -6.69 -5.74
CA THR A 85 6.12 -5.71 -6.79
C THR A 85 4.64 -5.37 -6.78
N MET A 86 3.76 -6.36 -6.62
CA MET A 86 2.32 -6.13 -6.51
C MET A 86 1.97 -5.28 -5.28
N PHE A 87 2.60 -5.54 -4.13
CA PHE A 87 2.43 -4.69 -2.94
C PHE A 87 3.02 -3.29 -3.16
N GLY A 88 4.20 -3.20 -3.78
CA GLY A 88 4.88 -1.93 -4.05
C GLY A 88 4.10 -1.05 -5.02
N GLU A 89 3.42 -1.66 -6.00
CA GLU A 89 2.55 -0.95 -6.94
C GLU A 89 1.24 -0.48 -6.29
N LYS A 90 0.63 -1.29 -5.41
CA LYS A 90 -0.53 -0.85 -4.63
C LYS A 90 -0.17 0.27 -3.64
N LEU A 91 1.06 0.28 -3.11
CA LEU A 91 1.58 1.32 -2.20
C LEU A 91 2.15 2.55 -2.93
N LYS A 92 2.51 2.43 -4.21
CA LYS A 92 3.08 3.52 -5.04
C LYS A 92 2.15 4.72 -5.27
N GLY A 93 0.96 4.74 -4.68
CA GLY A 93 0.05 5.88 -4.66
C GLY A 93 -0.13 6.54 -3.29
N ALA A 94 0.46 5.99 -2.23
CA ALA A 94 0.41 6.58 -0.89
C ALA A 94 1.62 7.50 -0.71
N ASP A 95 1.38 8.79 -0.45
CA ASP A 95 2.43 9.70 -0.03
C ASP A 95 3.02 9.20 1.31
N PRO A 96 4.34 9.34 1.55
CA PRO A 96 4.93 8.99 2.83
C PRO A 96 4.22 9.69 3.99
N GLU A 97 4.13 9.06 5.16
CA GLU A 97 3.46 9.63 6.34
C GLU A 97 3.90 11.07 6.63
N ASP A 98 5.21 11.33 6.63
CA ASP A 98 5.75 12.68 6.83
C ASP A 98 5.24 13.68 5.80
N THR A 99 5.06 13.24 4.55
CA THR A 99 4.55 14.09 3.47
C THR A 99 3.08 14.43 3.70
N ILE A 100 2.27 13.45 4.10
CA ILE A 100 0.86 13.65 4.42
C ILE A 100 0.72 14.52 5.69
N LEU A 101 1.48 14.24 6.74
CA LEU A 101 1.51 15.03 7.98
C LEU A 101 1.92 16.48 7.71
N ASN A 102 2.94 16.69 6.89
CA ASN A 102 3.39 18.04 6.54
C ASN A 102 2.33 18.80 5.73
N ALA A 103 1.54 18.12 4.90
CA ALA A 103 0.41 18.74 4.21
C ALA A 103 -0.66 19.25 5.19
N PHE A 104 -0.94 18.51 6.28
CA PHE A 104 -1.86 18.96 7.32
C PHE A 104 -1.27 20.07 8.21
N LYS A 105 0.04 20.02 8.52
CA LYS A 105 0.73 21.06 9.33
C LYS A 105 0.61 22.46 8.73
N VAL A 106 0.46 22.60 7.41
CA VAL A 106 0.20 23.90 6.75
C VAL A 106 -1.05 24.59 7.33
N PHE A 107 -2.02 23.82 7.82
CA PHE A 107 -3.26 24.32 8.41
C PHE A 107 -3.24 24.36 9.95
N ASP A 108 -2.20 23.84 10.59
CA ASP A 108 -2.00 23.81 12.04
C ASP A 108 -0.64 24.43 12.43
N PRO A 109 -0.47 25.76 12.26
CA PRO A 109 0.78 26.44 12.61
C PRO A 109 1.11 26.36 14.10
N GLU A 110 0.11 26.07 14.94
CA GLU A 110 0.25 25.94 16.39
C GLU A 110 0.62 24.51 16.82
N GLY A 111 0.63 23.54 15.90
CA GLY A 111 1.05 22.16 16.14
C GLY A 111 0.13 21.37 17.09
N LYS A 112 -1.14 21.77 17.21
CA LYS A 112 -2.16 21.12 18.04
C LYS A 112 -2.34 19.64 17.73
N GLY A 113 -2.10 19.23 16.48
CA GLY A 113 -2.40 17.87 16.00
C GLY A 113 -3.87 17.64 15.67
N THR A 114 -4.70 18.69 15.74
CA THR A 114 -6.12 18.62 15.41
C THR A 114 -6.53 19.76 14.48
N LEU A 115 -7.46 19.49 13.57
CA LEU A 115 -7.96 20.45 12.59
C LEU A 115 -9.48 20.46 12.59
N LYS A 116 -10.08 21.65 12.48
CA LYS A 116 -11.54 21.74 12.32
C LYS A 116 -11.97 21.10 11.01
N LYS A 117 -12.98 20.23 11.06
CA LYS A 117 -13.53 19.55 9.88
C LYS A 117 -13.88 20.53 8.74
N ASP A 118 -14.40 21.71 9.12
CA ASP A 118 -14.85 22.73 8.17
C ASP A 118 -13.67 23.36 7.39
N LEU A 119 -12.49 23.42 8.01
CA LEU A 119 -11.28 23.92 7.37
C LEU A 119 -10.83 22.97 6.26
N LEU A 120 -10.90 21.66 6.48
CA LEU A 120 -10.56 20.62 5.49
C LEU A 120 -11.51 20.63 4.30
N ILE A 121 -12.81 20.86 4.55
CA ILE A 121 -13.83 20.98 3.49
C ILE A 121 -13.62 22.25 2.67
N LEU A 122 -13.21 23.36 3.30
CA LEU A 122 -13.05 24.65 2.64
C LEU A 122 -11.74 24.78 1.85
N THR A 123 -10.65 24.16 2.32
CA THR A 123 -9.32 24.23 1.67
C THR A 123 -9.02 23.03 0.78
N GLY A 124 -9.73 21.91 0.97
CA GLY A 124 -9.76 20.80 0.05
C GLY A 124 -10.36 21.27 -1.27
N ARG A 125 -9.54 21.83 -2.16
CA ARG A 125 -9.96 22.10 -3.54
C ARG A 125 -10.65 20.81 -4.01
N PRO A 126 -11.83 20.89 -4.66
CA PRO A 126 -12.70 19.74 -4.97
C PRO A 126 -12.05 18.63 -5.85
N ARG A 127 -10.77 18.78 -6.21
CA ARG A 127 -9.93 17.81 -6.93
C ARG A 127 -9.08 16.91 -6.03
N TYR A 128 -8.68 17.33 -4.84
CA TYR A 128 -7.82 16.52 -3.96
C TYR A 128 -8.63 15.66 -2.98
N PHE A 129 -9.80 16.16 -2.55
CA PHE A 129 -10.68 15.47 -1.64
C PHE A 129 -12.13 15.56 -2.14
N PRO A 130 -12.58 14.60 -2.97
CA PRO A 130 -13.99 14.48 -3.33
C PRO A 130 -14.87 14.42 -2.08
N PRO A 131 -16.07 15.03 -2.08
CA PRO A 131 -16.96 15.04 -0.91
C PRO A 131 -17.28 13.64 -0.36
N LEU A 132 -17.37 12.64 -1.25
CA LEU A 132 -17.61 11.25 -0.88
C LEU A 132 -16.46 10.66 -0.05
N ILE A 133 -15.22 10.99 -0.40
CA ILE A 133 -14.03 10.54 0.31
C ILE A 133 -13.96 11.22 1.69
N LEU A 134 -14.25 12.52 1.79
CA LEU A 134 -14.30 13.23 3.07
C LEU A 134 -15.40 12.68 3.99
N GLN A 135 -16.56 12.32 3.43
CA GLN A 135 -17.64 11.73 4.21
C GLN A 135 -17.26 10.35 4.75
N GLN A 136 -16.63 9.49 3.94
CA GLN A 136 -16.12 8.20 4.38
C GLN A 136 -15.02 8.37 5.44
N MET A 137 -14.12 9.34 5.23
CA MET A 137 -13.07 9.68 6.19
C MET A 137 -13.63 10.12 7.54
N PHE A 138 -14.62 11.03 7.58
CA PHE A 138 -15.24 11.46 8.84
C PHE A 138 -16.13 10.39 9.48
N ALA A 139 -16.61 9.41 8.71
CA ALA A 139 -17.31 8.25 9.27
C ALA A 139 -16.34 7.30 9.98
N ALA A 140 -15.15 7.06 9.41
CA ALA A 140 -14.12 6.24 10.02
C ALA A 140 -13.38 6.95 11.16
N PHE A 141 -13.14 8.25 11.02
CA PHE A 141 -12.46 9.11 12.00
C PHE A 141 -13.38 10.26 12.41
N PRO A 142 -14.35 10.01 13.31
CA PRO A 142 -15.28 11.04 13.74
C PRO A 142 -14.53 12.17 14.46
N PRO A 143 -14.81 13.44 14.11
CA PRO A 143 -14.31 14.57 14.87
C PRO A 143 -14.79 14.52 16.33
N ASP A 144 -14.04 15.18 17.22
CA ASP A 144 -14.43 15.35 18.61
C ASP A 144 -15.73 16.17 18.76
N VAL A 145 -16.20 16.31 20.00
CA VAL A 145 -17.41 17.09 20.34
C VAL A 145 -17.34 18.57 19.93
N ALA A 146 -16.13 19.09 19.70
CA ALA A 146 -15.87 20.46 19.25
C ALA A 146 -15.67 20.55 17.72
N GLY A 147 -15.79 19.43 16.99
CA GLY A 147 -15.65 19.34 15.55
C GLY A 147 -14.21 19.30 15.04
N ASN A 148 -13.24 18.96 15.90
CA ASN A 148 -11.83 18.81 15.54
C ASN A 148 -11.53 17.36 15.19
N LEU A 149 -10.84 17.16 14.07
CA LEU A 149 -10.31 15.90 13.64
C LEU A 149 -8.84 15.77 14.08
N ASP A 150 -8.48 14.64 14.68
CA ASP A 150 -7.10 14.25 14.91
C ASP A 150 -6.48 13.73 13.60
N TYR A 151 -5.77 14.62 12.90
CA TYR A 151 -5.13 14.26 11.64
C TYR A 151 -3.86 13.42 11.86
N LYS A 152 -3.24 13.46 13.05
CA LYS A 152 -2.07 12.61 13.33
C LYS A 152 -2.49 11.15 13.41
N ASN A 153 -3.58 10.88 14.11
CA ASN A 153 -4.13 9.54 14.20
C ASN A 153 -4.68 9.06 12.85
N LEU A 154 -5.34 9.93 12.09
CA LEU A 154 -5.77 9.63 10.73
C LEU A 154 -4.59 9.19 9.85
N VAL A 155 -3.52 9.99 9.79
CA VAL A 155 -2.39 9.68 8.91
C VAL A 155 -1.74 8.36 9.33
N TYR A 156 -1.53 8.17 10.63
CA TYR A 156 -1.00 6.91 11.16
C TYR A 156 -1.81 5.69 10.72
N VAL A 157 -3.14 5.74 10.84
CA VAL A 157 -3.98 4.61 10.44
C VAL A 157 -4.01 4.41 8.92
N ILE A 158 -3.91 5.48 8.12
CA ILE A 158 -3.82 5.35 6.66
C ILE A 158 -2.49 4.73 6.22
N THR A 159 -1.38 5.00 6.93
CA THR A 159 -0.04 4.52 6.57
C THR A 159 0.33 3.18 7.22
N HIS A 160 -0.28 2.84 8.36
CA HIS A 160 0.05 1.64 9.14
C HIS A 160 -1.14 0.67 9.37
N GLY A 161 -2.37 1.06 9.05
CA GLY A 161 -3.58 0.26 9.31
C GLY A 161 -4.21 0.51 10.69
N GLU A 162 -5.34 -0.16 10.98
CA GLU A 162 -6.18 0.06 12.19
C GLU A 162 -5.59 -0.49 13.51
N GLU A 163 -4.27 -0.67 13.63
CA GLU A 163 -3.68 -1.06 14.92
C GLU A 163 -3.39 0.16 15.80
N LYS A 164 -4.36 0.47 16.67
CA LYS A 164 -4.08 0.97 18.01
C LYS A 164 -4.95 0.21 19.01
N ASP A 165 -4.29 -0.56 19.86
CA ASP A 165 -4.82 -0.99 21.17
C ASP A 165 -5.42 0.18 21.97
#